data_AF-A0A9J6EB33-F1
#
_entry.id   AF-A0A9J6EB33-F1
#
_cell.length_a   1.000
_cell.length_b   1.000
_cell.length_c   1.000
_cell.angle_alpha   90.00
_cell.angle_beta   90.00
_cell.angle_gamma   90.00
#
_symmetry.space_group_name_H-M   'P 1'
#
loop_
_entity.id
_entity.type
_entity.pdbx_description
1 polymer ?
#
loop_
_entity_poly.entity_id
_entity_poly.type
_entity_poly.pdbx_seq_one_letter_code
_entity_poly.pdbx_strand_id
1 'polypeptide(L)'
;MSDCGGPRAIHQLCDSVSGANWRSTRFEDVRTVNQYACCVCYVIPSTTVLLPCSHVLCEHCVTGCAVQGHGSICPLDAQPFCEDECQKLKLPAKAKHNLKAHCWNEVNGCQFVGTIEAVLQHFDRDCIFHALQCRRCERRILRTDIAAHYVAGCSQNASGARDGQPSTQDRAFASCYEDAVLEKLSALQRQMNDLSRKADSVDFEAVSCGMKGIESNITSMMTRHLKAGLEEVKLLVRDPLS
;
A
#
# COMPACT_ATOMS: atom_id res chain seq x y z
N MET A 1 -6.15 -23.22 17.53
CA MET A 1 -6.23 -22.20 16.46
C MET A 1 -7.52 -21.46 16.68
N SER A 2 -7.43 -20.26 17.24
CA SER A 2 -8.58 -19.40 17.52
C SER A 2 -9.19 -18.96 16.18
N ASP A 3 -10.48 -19.17 16.01
CA ASP A 3 -11.20 -18.81 14.78
C ASP A 3 -11.48 -17.30 14.79
N CYS A 4 -10.54 -16.54 14.25
CA CYS A 4 -10.64 -15.08 14.14
C CYS A 4 -11.41 -14.63 12.88
N GLY A 5 -11.93 -15.56 12.08
CA GLY A 5 -12.58 -15.27 10.80
C GLY A 5 -14.09 -15.23 10.92
N GLY A 6 -14.69 -14.04 10.86
CA GLY A 6 -16.11 -13.91 10.54
C GLY A 6 -16.47 -14.61 9.21
N PRO A 7 -17.76 -14.85 8.92
CA PRO A 7 -18.23 -15.77 7.86
C PRO A 7 -17.93 -15.36 6.40
N ARG A 8 -17.01 -14.44 6.14
CA ARG A 8 -16.70 -13.95 4.78
C ARG A 8 -15.21 -14.08 4.47
N ALA A 9 -14.89 -14.96 3.52
CA ALA A 9 -13.56 -15.21 2.98
C ALA A 9 -13.05 -14.09 2.04
N ILE A 10 -13.35 -12.83 2.35
CA ILE A 10 -12.88 -11.70 1.55
C ILE A 10 -11.57 -11.21 2.15
N HIS A 11 -10.50 -11.36 1.38
CA HIS A 11 -9.16 -10.99 1.78
C HIS A 11 -8.48 -10.20 0.67
N GLN A 12 -7.39 -9.52 0.99
CA GLN A 12 -6.57 -8.79 0.02
C GLN A 12 -5.21 -9.45 -0.10
N LEU A 13 -4.70 -9.68 -1.32
CA LEU A 13 -3.32 -10.09 -1.50
C LEU A 13 -2.41 -8.87 -1.49
N CYS A 14 -1.25 -8.98 -0.85
CA CYS A 14 -0.10 -8.16 -1.20
C CYS A 14 1.03 -9.04 -1.74
N ASP A 15 1.84 -8.47 -2.63
CA ASP A 15 2.95 -9.15 -3.31
C ASP A 15 2.54 -10.32 -4.24
N SER A 16 1.34 -10.25 -4.83
CA SER A 16 0.86 -11.15 -5.88
C SER A 16 1.09 -10.56 -7.28
N VAL A 17 0.46 -11.13 -8.30
CA VAL A 17 0.46 -10.63 -9.68
C VAL A 17 0.00 -9.17 -9.73
N SER A 18 0.69 -8.37 -10.55
CA SER A 18 0.35 -6.96 -10.76
C SER A 18 -1.09 -6.83 -11.24
N GLY A 19 -1.86 -5.91 -10.67
CA GLY A 19 -3.30 -5.73 -10.96
C GLY A 19 -4.26 -6.50 -10.05
N ALA A 20 -3.79 -7.50 -9.29
CA ALA A 20 -4.60 -8.19 -8.28
C ALA A 20 -4.36 -7.71 -6.83
N ASN A 21 -3.22 -7.07 -6.58
CA ASN A 21 -2.85 -6.59 -5.24
C ASN A 21 -3.88 -5.59 -4.68
N TRP A 22 -4.15 -5.68 -3.38
CA TRP A 22 -5.09 -4.83 -2.64
C TRP A 22 -6.56 -4.93 -3.07
N ARG A 23 -6.89 -5.78 -4.05
CA ARG A 23 -8.28 -6.03 -4.43
C ARG A 23 -8.92 -6.96 -3.42
N SER A 24 -10.09 -6.55 -2.91
CA SER A 24 -10.94 -7.41 -2.09
C SER A 24 -11.35 -8.63 -2.91
N THR A 25 -10.86 -9.80 -2.52
CA THR A 25 -10.95 -11.02 -3.30
C THR A 25 -11.56 -12.12 -2.46
N ARG A 26 -12.59 -12.78 -2.99
CA ARG A 26 -13.23 -13.93 -2.35
C ARG A 26 -12.53 -15.21 -2.79
N PHE A 27 -11.92 -15.90 -1.84
CA PHE A 27 -11.20 -17.14 -2.08
C PHE A 27 -12.09 -18.37 -1.86
N GLU A 28 -11.80 -19.45 -2.59
CA GLU A 28 -12.47 -20.75 -2.42
C GLU A 28 -11.92 -21.50 -1.20
N ASP A 29 -10.58 -21.53 -1.06
CA ASP A 29 -9.91 -22.17 0.07
C ASP A 29 -9.74 -21.21 1.25
N VAL A 30 -10.81 -21.05 2.01
CA VAL A 30 -10.86 -20.18 3.20
C VAL A 30 -9.89 -20.64 4.29
N ARG A 31 -9.67 -21.97 4.41
CA ARG A 31 -8.82 -22.52 5.48
C ARG A 31 -7.36 -22.14 5.27
N THR A 32 -6.84 -22.36 4.06
CA THR A 32 -5.47 -21.97 3.72
C THR A 32 -5.33 -20.47 3.84
N VAL A 33 -6.29 -19.69 3.33
CA VAL A 33 -6.24 -18.22 3.41
C VAL A 33 -6.18 -17.71 4.85
N ASN A 34 -7.06 -18.19 5.73
CA ASN A 34 -7.11 -17.75 7.13
C ASN A 34 -5.84 -18.10 7.91
N GLN A 35 -5.09 -19.14 7.50
CA GLN A 35 -3.81 -19.49 8.13
C GLN A 35 -2.71 -18.45 7.90
N TYR A 36 -2.75 -17.74 6.76
CA TYR A 36 -1.71 -16.78 6.36
C TYR A 36 -2.22 -15.34 6.28
N ALA A 37 -3.52 -15.10 6.51
CA ALA A 37 -4.09 -13.77 6.55
C ALA A 37 -3.77 -13.09 7.89
N CYS A 38 -3.51 -11.78 7.84
CA CYS A 38 -3.44 -10.95 9.02
C CYS A 38 -4.83 -10.85 9.67
N CYS A 39 -4.95 -11.19 10.95
CA CYS A 39 -6.20 -11.10 11.70
C CYS A 39 -6.70 -9.65 11.92
N VAL A 40 -5.83 -8.65 11.71
CA VAL A 40 -6.17 -7.23 11.91
C VAL A 40 -6.64 -6.57 10.61
N CYS A 41 -5.84 -6.68 9.54
CA CYS A 41 -6.12 -6.00 8.28
C CYS A 41 -6.60 -6.93 7.14
N TYR A 42 -6.70 -8.23 7.39
CA TYR A 42 -7.16 -9.26 6.43
C TYR A 42 -6.36 -9.33 5.12
N VAL A 43 -5.15 -8.76 5.13
CA VAL A 43 -4.18 -8.89 4.03
C VAL A 43 -3.46 -10.22 4.14
N ILE A 44 -3.22 -10.86 3.00
CA ILE A 44 -2.40 -12.07 2.81
C ILE A 44 -1.06 -11.65 2.20
N PRO A 45 -0.04 -11.36 3.02
CA PRO A 45 1.32 -11.17 2.55
C PRO A 45 2.01 -12.51 2.24
N SER A 46 3.23 -12.44 1.69
CA SER A 46 4.06 -13.64 1.52
C SER A 46 4.56 -14.19 2.88
N THR A 47 4.64 -13.33 3.90
CA THR A 47 5.09 -13.68 5.25
C THR A 47 4.21 -13.00 6.29
N THR A 48 3.76 -13.76 7.29
CA THR A 48 3.10 -13.27 8.51
C THR A 48 3.87 -13.69 9.75
N VAL A 49 3.47 -13.14 10.88
CA VAL A 49 4.03 -13.38 12.21
C VAL A 49 2.94 -13.99 13.06
N LEU A 50 3.17 -15.21 13.56
CA LEU A 50 2.35 -15.88 14.55
C LEU A 50 2.83 -15.46 15.94
N LEU A 51 1.93 -14.80 16.67
CA LEU A 51 2.15 -14.37 18.06
C LEU A 51 2.00 -15.57 19.03
N PRO A 52 2.58 -15.50 20.24
CA PRO A 52 2.40 -16.51 21.30
C PRO A 52 0.93 -16.77 21.67
N CYS A 53 0.09 -15.72 21.58
CA CYS A 53 -1.36 -15.84 21.77
C CYS A 53 -2.11 -16.50 20.59
N SER A 54 -1.39 -17.05 19.61
CA SER A 54 -1.90 -17.74 18.43
C SER A 54 -2.59 -16.86 17.38
N HIS A 55 -2.50 -15.54 17.49
CA HIS A 55 -2.96 -14.60 16.48
C HIS A 55 -1.91 -14.40 15.37
N VAL A 56 -2.35 -14.32 14.11
CA VAL A 56 -1.48 -14.15 12.93
C VAL A 56 -1.57 -12.70 12.45
N LEU A 57 -0.44 -11.99 12.40
CA LEU A 57 -0.37 -10.59 11.96
C LEU A 57 0.61 -10.42 10.79
N CYS A 58 0.41 -9.42 9.92
CA CYS A 58 1.44 -9.02 8.96
C CYS A 58 2.52 -8.17 9.66
N GLU A 59 3.72 -8.08 9.10
CA GLU A 59 4.84 -7.33 9.69
C GLU A 59 4.48 -5.87 9.96
N HIS A 60 3.72 -5.22 9.06
CA HIS A 60 3.24 -3.86 9.27
C HIS A 60 2.35 -3.72 10.53
N CYS A 61 1.44 -4.67 10.74
CA CYS A 61 0.58 -4.68 11.93
C CYS A 61 1.39 -4.98 13.19
N VAL A 62 2.39 -5.86 13.14
CA VAL A 62 3.30 -6.13 14.27
C VAL A 62 4.06 -4.87 14.68
N THR A 63 4.61 -4.11 13.73
CA THR A 63 5.29 -2.84 14.04
C THR A 63 4.35 -1.85 14.75
N GLY A 64 3.07 -1.84 14.40
CA GLY A 64 2.05 -1.02 15.05
C GLY A 64 1.67 -1.47 16.47
N CYS A 65 2.11 -2.65 16.92
CA CYS A 65 1.83 -3.18 18.27
C CYS A 65 2.78 -2.65 19.35
N ALA A 66 3.85 -1.96 18.95
CA ALA A 66 4.85 -1.45 19.88
C ALA A 66 4.27 -0.37 20.80
N VAL A 67 4.41 -0.57 22.11
CA VAL A 67 4.04 0.40 23.14
C VAL A 67 5.31 1.02 23.73
N GLN A 68 5.36 2.35 23.78
CA GLN A 68 6.51 3.06 24.35
C GLN A 68 6.82 2.58 25.76
N GLY A 69 8.02 2.05 25.97
CA GLY A 69 8.52 1.62 27.28
C GLY A 69 7.95 0.30 27.83
N HIS A 70 7.05 -0.40 27.10
CA HIS A 70 6.32 -1.56 27.63
C HIS A 70 6.32 -2.80 26.70
N GLY A 71 7.14 -2.82 25.65
CA GLY A 71 7.16 -3.93 24.69
C GLY A 71 5.98 -3.89 23.71
N SER A 72 5.67 -5.04 23.09
CA SER A 72 4.58 -5.14 22.11
C SER A 72 3.36 -5.81 22.71
N ILE A 73 2.16 -5.33 22.34
CA ILE A 73 0.88 -5.87 22.83
C ILE A 73 0.04 -6.31 21.64
N CYS A 74 -0.53 -7.52 21.71
CA CYS A 74 -1.42 -8.01 20.69
C CYS A 74 -2.69 -7.13 20.63
N PRO A 75 -3.08 -6.62 19.45
CA PRO A 75 -4.22 -5.70 19.32
C PRO A 75 -5.58 -6.40 19.45
N LEU A 76 -5.61 -7.73 19.52
CA LEU A 76 -6.85 -8.52 19.54
C LEU A 76 -7.25 -8.97 20.96
N ASP A 77 -6.28 -9.27 21.82
CA ASP A 77 -6.51 -9.81 23.16
C ASP A 77 -5.68 -9.12 24.26
N ALA A 78 -4.94 -8.07 23.91
CA ALA A 78 -4.08 -7.30 24.80
C ALA A 78 -2.98 -8.12 25.50
N GLN A 79 -2.64 -9.32 25.01
CA GLN A 79 -1.54 -10.10 25.57
C GLN A 79 -0.19 -9.49 25.16
N PRO A 80 0.75 -9.31 26.11
CA PRO A 80 2.10 -8.87 25.79
C PRO A 80 2.83 -9.98 25.02
N PHE A 81 3.75 -9.59 24.14
CA PHE A 81 4.61 -10.54 23.44
C PHE A 81 5.99 -9.94 23.18
N CYS A 82 7.00 -10.81 23.14
CA CYS A 82 8.33 -10.47 22.63
C CYS A 82 8.46 -10.94 21.17
N GLU A 83 9.20 -10.21 20.34
CA GLU A 83 9.46 -10.61 18.95
C GLU A 83 10.20 -11.95 18.84
N ASP A 84 11.06 -12.29 19.82
CA ASP A 84 11.82 -13.55 19.85
C ASP A 84 10.92 -14.79 20.08
N GLU A 85 9.73 -14.59 20.65
CA GLU A 85 8.74 -15.66 20.89
C GLU A 85 7.81 -15.86 19.68
N CYS A 86 7.90 -14.97 18.69
CA CYS A 86 7.06 -15.00 17.51
C CYS A 86 7.62 -15.93 16.43
N GLN A 87 6.72 -16.63 15.74
CA GLN A 87 7.10 -17.48 14.61
C GLN A 87 6.77 -16.79 13.28
N LYS A 88 7.73 -16.73 12.35
CA LYS A 88 7.43 -16.31 10.97
C LYS A 88 6.75 -17.44 10.20
N LEU A 89 5.55 -17.18 9.70
CA LEU A 89 4.80 -18.06 8.81
C LEU A 89 5.00 -17.59 7.37
N LYS A 90 5.48 -18.47 6.50
CA LYS A 90 5.67 -18.18 5.08
C LYS A 90 4.63 -18.93 4.26
N LEU A 91 3.85 -18.22 3.45
CA LEU A 91 2.94 -18.83 2.49
C LEU A 91 3.78 -19.50 1.38
N PRO A 92 3.70 -20.83 1.18
CA PRO A 92 4.48 -21.49 0.14
C PRO A 92 4.11 -20.94 -1.24
N ALA A 93 5.10 -20.67 -2.09
CA ALA A 93 4.88 -20.07 -3.41
C ALA A 93 3.90 -20.89 -4.28
N LYS A 94 3.98 -22.23 -4.20
CA LYS A 94 3.06 -23.15 -4.86
C LYS A 94 1.63 -23.03 -4.32
N ALA A 95 1.47 -22.91 -2.99
CA ALA A 95 0.16 -22.69 -2.38
C ALA A 95 -0.42 -21.34 -2.82
N LYS A 96 0.39 -20.28 -2.79
CA LYS A 96 0.01 -18.93 -3.26
C LYS A 96 -0.47 -18.94 -4.71
N HIS A 97 0.27 -19.58 -5.63
CA HIS A 97 -0.11 -19.68 -7.05
C HIS A 97 -1.39 -20.48 -7.27
N ASN A 98 -1.64 -21.48 -6.43
CA ASN A 98 -2.81 -22.34 -6.54
C ASN A 98 -4.04 -21.82 -5.79
N LEU A 99 -3.94 -20.67 -5.10
CA LEU A 99 -5.08 -20.04 -4.47
C LEU A 99 -6.14 -19.73 -5.53
N LYS A 100 -7.31 -20.33 -5.36
CA LYS A 100 -8.47 -20.09 -6.22
C LYS A 100 -9.34 -18.99 -5.66
N ALA A 101 -9.84 -18.15 -6.54
CA ALA A 101 -10.71 -17.04 -6.22
C ALA A 101 -11.85 -16.91 -7.23
N HIS A 102 -12.92 -16.28 -6.77
CA HIS A 102 -14.04 -15.87 -7.60
C HIS A 102 -13.69 -14.58 -8.37
N CYS A 103 -14.22 -14.45 -9.58
CA CYS A 103 -14.15 -13.21 -10.34
C CYS A 103 -14.69 -12.03 -9.53
N TRP A 104 -14.04 -10.88 -9.61
CA TRP A 104 -14.49 -9.67 -8.88
C TRP A 104 -15.87 -9.15 -9.32
N ASN A 105 -16.39 -9.63 -10.45
CA ASN A 105 -17.76 -9.39 -10.90
C ASN A 105 -18.74 -10.50 -10.49
N GLU A 106 -18.40 -11.35 -9.50
CA GLU A 106 -19.31 -12.36 -8.94
C GLU A 106 -20.62 -11.74 -8.47
N VAL A 107 -20.55 -10.58 -7.81
CA VAL A 107 -21.72 -9.81 -7.37
C VAL A 107 -22.63 -9.37 -8.52
N ASN A 108 -22.10 -9.31 -9.74
CA ASN A 108 -22.84 -8.97 -10.96
C ASN A 108 -23.29 -10.22 -11.74
N GLY A 109 -23.06 -11.43 -11.21
CA GLY A 109 -23.47 -12.69 -11.81
C GLY A 109 -22.36 -13.48 -12.52
N CYS A 110 -21.10 -13.03 -12.48
CA CYS A 110 -20.00 -13.81 -13.03
C CYS A 110 -19.69 -15.03 -12.17
N GLN A 111 -19.74 -16.24 -12.73
CA GLN A 111 -19.47 -17.48 -11.99
C GLN A 111 -18.04 -18.00 -12.18
N PHE A 112 -17.16 -17.23 -12.83
CA PHE A 112 -15.79 -17.67 -13.10
C PHE A 112 -15.00 -17.82 -11.79
N VAL A 113 -14.34 -18.97 -11.64
CA VAL A 113 -13.42 -19.29 -10.54
C VAL A 113 -12.12 -19.84 -11.13
N GLY A 114 -10.98 -19.35 -10.66
CA GLY A 114 -9.67 -19.78 -11.15
C GLY A 114 -8.55 -19.35 -10.20
N THR A 115 -7.30 -19.59 -10.59
CA THR A 115 -6.15 -19.00 -9.90
C THR A 115 -6.24 -17.46 -9.97
N ILE A 116 -5.53 -16.76 -9.09
CA ILE A 116 -5.55 -15.28 -9.09
C ILE A 116 -5.13 -14.70 -10.45
N GLU A 117 -4.15 -15.32 -11.11
CA GLU A 117 -3.73 -14.94 -12.46
C GLU A 117 -4.83 -15.18 -13.50
N ALA A 118 -5.48 -16.35 -13.47
CA ALA A 118 -6.58 -16.65 -14.38
C ALA A 118 -7.79 -15.73 -14.16
N VAL A 119 -8.09 -15.39 -12.91
CA VAL A 119 -9.14 -14.42 -12.54
C VAL A 119 -8.79 -13.03 -13.05
N LEU A 120 -7.53 -12.60 -12.94
CA LEU A 120 -7.08 -11.32 -13.48
C LEU A 120 -7.22 -11.27 -15.00
N GLN A 121 -6.72 -12.28 -15.70
CA GLN A 121 -6.84 -12.39 -17.15
C GLN A 121 -8.30 -12.36 -17.59
N HIS A 122 -9.14 -13.19 -16.97
CA HIS A 122 -10.58 -13.23 -17.24
C HIS A 122 -11.23 -11.87 -16.98
N PHE A 123 -10.96 -11.24 -15.84
CA PHE A 123 -11.54 -9.95 -15.49
C PHE A 123 -11.15 -8.90 -16.53
N ASP A 124 -9.88 -8.79 -16.92
CA ASP A 124 -9.43 -7.74 -17.82
C ASP A 124 -9.89 -7.94 -19.27
N ARG A 125 -9.98 -9.18 -19.74
CA ARG A 125 -10.14 -9.48 -21.18
C ARG A 125 -11.48 -10.10 -21.54
N ASP A 126 -12.02 -10.95 -20.69
CA ASP A 126 -13.09 -11.88 -21.08
C ASP A 126 -14.42 -11.61 -20.36
N CYS A 127 -14.40 -10.93 -19.20
CA CYS A 127 -15.58 -10.79 -18.36
C CYS A 127 -16.64 -9.87 -18.98
N ILE A 128 -17.81 -10.44 -19.28
CA ILE A 128 -18.97 -9.70 -19.83
C ILE A 128 -19.86 -9.08 -18.73
N PHE A 129 -19.56 -9.34 -17.46
CA PHE A 129 -20.31 -8.84 -16.30
C PHE A 129 -19.73 -7.55 -15.72
N HIS A 130 -18.87 -6.85 -16.47
CA HIS A 130 -18.43 -5.50 -16.10
C HIS A 130 -19.61 -4.55 -16.06
N ALA A 131 -19.73 -3.79 -14.98
CA ALA A 131 -20.68 -2.71 -14.90
C ALA A 131 -20.15 -1.47 -15.64
N LEU A 132 -20.97 -0.94 -16.55
CA LEU A 132 -20.69 0.24 -17.34
C LEU A 132 -21.67 1.36 -16.96
N GLN A 133 -21.24 2.59 -17.22
CA GLN A 133 -22.08 3.77 -17.08
C GLN A 133 -22.66 4.14 -18.45
N CYS A 134 -23.98 4.00 -18.66
CA CYS A 134 -24.60 4.41 -19.91
C CYS A 134 -24.44 5.92 -20.12
N ARG A 135 -23.91 6.33 -21.28
CA ARG A 135 -23.64 7.76 -21.57
C ARG A 135 -24.87 8.54 -22.03
N ARG A 136 -26.00 7.86 -22.28
CA ARG A 136 -27.27 8.50 -22.66
C ARG A 136 -28.14 8.79 -21.45
N CYS A 137 -28.36 7.79 -20.59
CA CYS A 137 -29.30 7.89 -19.46
C CYS A 137 -28.64 7.81 -18.08
N GLU A 138 -27.31 7.72 -18.02
CA GLU A 138 -26.56 7.65 -16.76
C GLU A 138 -26.98 6.52 -15.82
N ARG A 139 -27.58 5.45 -16.35
CA ARG A 139 -27.79 4.21 -15.60
C ARG A 139 -26.56 3.31 -15.63
N ARG A 140 -26.32 2.62 -14.50
CA ARG A 140 -25.39 1.50 -14.41
C ARG A 140 -25.99 0.29 -15.13
N ILE A 141 -25.32 -0.20 -16.16
CA ILE A 141 -25.78 -1.32 -17.01
C ILE A 141 -24.61 -2.28 -17.19
N LEU A 142 -24.86 -3.59 -17.15
CA LEU A 142 -23.81 -4.56 -17.40
C LEU A 142 -23.39 -4.56 -18.88
N ARG A 143 -22.13 -4.89 -19.15
CA ARG A 143 -21.60 -5.01 -20.51
C ARG A 143 -22.39 -6.01 -21.35
N THR A 144 -22.89 -7.09 -20.74
CA THR A 144 -23.76 -8.06 -21.42
C THR A 144 -25.11 -7.47 -21.87
N ASP A 145 -25.62 -6.43 -21.20
CA ASP A 145 -26.96 -5.88 -21.44
C ASP A 145 -26.96 -4.55 -22.19
N ILE A 146 -25.79 -3.92 -22.39
CA ILE A 146 -25.71 -2.55 -22.92
C ILE A 146 -26.32 -2.43 -24.32
N ALA A 147 -26.17 -3.43 -25.19
CA ALA A 147 -26.77 -3.41 -26.52
C ALA A 147 -28.30 -3.52 -26.44
N ALA A 148 -28.80 -4.48 -25.66
CA ALA A 148 -30.24 -4.67 -25.44
C ALA A 148 -30.89 -3.42 -24.83
N HIS A 149 -30.20 -2.75 -23.92
CA HIS A 149 -30.62 -1.48 -23.34
C HIS A 149 -30.80 -0.36 -24.38
N TYR A 150 -29.94 -0.28 -25.40
CA TYR A 150 -30.08 0.72 -26.48
C TYR A 150 -31.25 0.37 -27.41
N VAL A 151 -31.41 -0.91 -27.75
CA VAL A 151 -32.53 -1.41 -28.57
C VAL A 151 -33.88 -1.17 -27.87
N ALA A 152 -33.93 -1.29 -26.54
CA ALA A 152 -35.11 -1.03 -25.73
C ALA A 152 -35.50 0.47 -25.58
N GLY A 153 -34.86 1.37 -26.33
CA GLY A 153 -35.24 2.79 -26.36
C GLY A 153 -34.58 3.67 -25.29
N CYS A 154 -33.31 3.40 -24.96
CA CYS A 154 -32.54 4.26 -24.05
C CYS A 154 -32.59 5.74 -24.46
N SER A 155 -33.13 6.58 -23.58
CA SER A 155 -33.41 8.01 -23.80
C SER A 155 -32.76 8.87 -22.71
N GLN A 156 -32.34 10.09 -23.06
CA GLN A 156 -31.64 11.02 -22.16
C GLN A 156 -32.47 11.44 -20.93
N ASN A 157 -33.79 11.31 -21.00
CA ASN A 157 -34.72 11.77 -19.97
C ASN A 157 -35.24 10.66 -19.05
N ALA A 158 -34.57 9.50 -18.97
CA ALA A 158 -34.94 8.46 -18.01
C ALA A 158 -34.49 8.81 -16.58
N SER A 159 -34.76 10.03 -16.13
CA SER A 159 -34.83 10.40 -14.72
C SER A 159 -36.14 9.82 -14.14
N GLY A 160 -36.18 8.51 -13.92
CA GLY A 160 -37.31 7.91 -13.20
C GLY A 160 -37.64 6.47 -13.56
N ALA A 161 -36.81 5.53 -13.13
CA ALA A 161 -37.28 4.25 -12.60
C ALA A 161 -36.18 3.75 -11.65
N ARG A 162 -36.26 4.17 -10.39
CA ARG A 162 -35.49 3.55 -9.31
C ARG A 162 -36.14 2.20 -9.00
N ASP A 163 -35.88 1.20 -9.83
CA ASP A 163 -36.04 -0.18 -9.42
C ASP A 163 -34.70 -0.64 -8.83
N GLY A 164 -34.70 -0.76 -7.51
CA GLY A 164 -33.53 -1.02 -6.69
C GLY A 164 -33.31 0.11 -5.69
N GLN A 165 -33.92 0.00 -4.50
CA GLN A 165 -33.51 0.79 -3.34
C GLN A 165 -31.99 0.67 -3.16
N PRO A 166 -31.22 1.77 -3.16
CA PRO A 166 -29.94 1.79 -2.48
C PRO A 166 -30.27 1.69 -0.99
N SER A 167 -29.72 0.69 -0.32
CA SER A 167 -29.63 0.71 1.14
C SER A 167 -29.11 2.07 1.59
N THR A 168 -29.71 2.63 2.64
CA THR A 168 -29.41 3.97 3.21
C THR A 168 -27.93 4.19 3.57
N GLN A 169 -27.09 3.15 3.51
CA GLN A 169 -25.64 3.19 3.67
C GLN A 169 -24.86 3.73 2.45
N ASP A 170 -25.32 3.56 1.21
CA ASP A 170 -24.55 3.94 0.00
C ASP A 170 -24.48 5.46 -0.22
N ARG A 171 -25.52 6.19 0.19
CA ARG A 171 -25.57 7.65 0.03
C ARG A 171 -24.68 8.39 1.03
N ALA A 172 -24.46 7.79 2.20
CA ALA A 172 -23.52 8.30 3.19
C ALA A 172 -22.06 8.01 2.78
N PHE A 173 -21.80 6.87 2.13
CA PHE A 173 -20.45 6.48 1.69
C PHE A 173 -19.95 7.30 0.50
N ALA A 174 -20.81 7.61 -0.48
CA ALA A 174 -20.45 8.44 -1.63
C ALA A 174 -20.17 9.91 -1.24
N SER A 175 -21.02 10.50 -0.39
CA SER A 175 -20.83 11.87 0.10
C SER A 175 -19.53 11.99 0.92
N CYS A 176 -19.27 11.05 1.83
CA CYS A 176 -18.07 11.06 2.66
C CYS A 176 -16.79 10.83 1.84
N TYR A 177 -16.86 10.04 0.76
CA TYR A 177 -15.73 9.85 -0.15
C TYR A 177 -15.40 11.11 -0.94
N GLU A 178 -16.40 11.80 -1.47
CA GLU A 178 -16.21 13.08 -2.17
C GLU A 178 -15.64 14.14 -1.22
N ASP A 179 -16.16 14.25 0.01
CA ASP A 179 -15.64 15.14 1.04
C ASP A 179 -14.18 14.79 1.43
N ALA A 180 -13.87 13.50 1.60
CA ALA A 180 -12.53 13.04 1.93
C ALA A 180 -11.52 13.27 0.78
N VAL A 181 -11.97 13.15 -0.47
CA VAL A 181 -11.15 13.45 -1.66
C VAL A 181 -10.91 14.96 -1.75
N LEU A 182 -11.92 15.79 -1.52
CA LEU A 182 -11.76 17.26 -1.49
C LEU A 182 -10.80 17.71 -0.38
N GLU A 183 -10.93 17.13 0.81
CA GLU A 183 -10.03 17.35 1.95
C GLU A 183 -8.58 17.02 1.57
N LYS A 184 -8.34 15.84 0.98
CA LYS A 184 -6.99 15.43 0.54
C LYS A 184 -6.42 16.31 -0.56
N LEU A 185 -7.24 16.73 -1.52
CA LEU A 185 -6.80 17.67 -2.57
C LEU A 185 -6.42 19.03 -1.97
N SER A 186 -7.21 19.53 -1.01
CA SER A 186 -6.90 20.77 -0.30
C SER A 186 -5.62 20.67 0.56
N ALA A 187 -5.35 19.50 1.13
CA ALA A 187 -4.15 19.23 1.92
C ALA A 187 -2.89 19.17 1.02
N LEU A 188 -2.98 18.49 -0.13
CA LEU A 188 -1.91 18.45 -1.13
C LEU A 188 -1.61 19.85 -1.70
N GLN A 189 -2.64 20.64 -1.96
CA GLN A 189 -2.47 22.03 -2.42
C GLN A 189 -1.72 22.88 -1.39
N ARG A 190 -2.03 22.71 -0.09
CA ARG A 190 -1.32 23.39 1.01
C ARG A 190 0.14 22.94 1.11
N GLN A 191 0.39 21.63 1.05
CA GLN A 191 1.76 21.10 1.06
C GLN A 191 2.60 21.63 -0.11
N MET A 192 2.00 21.72 -1.30
CA MET A 192 2.68 22.27 -2.49
C MET A 192 3.03 23.75 -2.31
N ASN A 193 2.14 24.55 -1.73
CA ASN A 193 2.40 25.96 -1.43
C ASN A 193 3.49 26.14 -0.36
N ASP A 194 3.51 25.28 0.67
CA ASP A 194 4.56 25.31 1.71
C ASP A 194 5.92 24.89 1.15
N LEU A 195 5.96 23.91 0.24
CA LEU A 195 7.19 23.51 -0.44
C LEU A 195 7.71 24.63 -1.35
N SER A 196 6.81 25.33 -2.06
CA SER A 196 7.19 26.49 -2.86
C SER A 196 7.79 27.60 -1.99
N ARG A 197 7.15 27.93 -0.85
CA ARG A 197 7.67 28.94 0.10
C ARG A 197 8.99 28.53 0.73
N LYS A 198 9.16 27.24 1.04
CA LYS A 198 10.43 26.72 1.56
C LYS A 198 11.53 26.80 0.52
N ALA A 199 11.24 26.52 -0.75
CA ALA A 199 12.17 26.70 -1.85
C ALA A 199 12.59 28.16 -2.01
N ASP A 200 11.66 29.11 -1.84
CA ASP A 200 11.95 30.55 -1.87
C ASP A 200 12.75 31.05 -0.64
N SER A 201 12.71 30.30 0.47
CA SER A 201 13.44 30.62 1.71
C SER A 201 14.85 30.04 1.81
N VAL A 202 15.25 29.17 0.86
CA VAL A 202 16.63 28.70 0.75
C VAL A 202 17.46 29.84 0.19
N ASP A 203 18.02 30.65 1.09
CA ASP A 203 18.88 31.76 0.72
C ASP A 203 20.19 31.24 0.11
N PHE A 204 20.27 31.32 -1.22
CA PHE A 204 21.37 30.81 -2.03
C PHE A 204 22.72 31.45 -1.62
N GLU A 205 22.71 32.67 -1.09
CA GLU A 205 23.92 33.34 -0.58
C GLU A 205 24.44 32.74 0.72
N ALA A 206 23.56 32.28 1.62
CA ALA A 206 23.96 31.63 2.87
C ALA A 206 24.62 30.26 2.65
N VAL A 207 24.10 29.48 1.69
CA VAL A 207 24.68 28.18 1.29
C VAL A 207 26.05 28.39 0.62
N SER A 208 26.17 29.42 -0.24
CA SER A 208 27.43 29.80 -0.88
C SER A 208 28.51 30.23 0.11
N CYS A 209 28.15 31.00 1.14
CA CYS A 209 29.07 31.41 2.22
C CYS A 209 29.58 30.20 3.02
N GLY A 210 28.68 29.26 3.36
CA GLY A 210 29.03 28.03 4.06
C GLY A 210 30.04 27.17 3.30
N MET A 211 29.86 27.03 1.98
CA MET A 211 30.80 26.27 1.14
C MET A 211 32.18 26.92 1.05
N LYS A 212 32.25 28.26 0.91
CA LYS A 212 33.52 29.00 0.90
C LYS A 212 34.29 28.87 2.22
N GLY A 213 33.58 28.83 3.35
CA GLY A 213 34.18 28.62 4.67
C GLY A 213 34.82 27.23 4.83
N ILE A 214 34.16 26.19 4.31
CA ILE A 214 34.69 24.82 4.33
C ILE A 214 35.94 24.70 3.45
N GLU A 215 35.93 25.31 2.25
CA GLU A 215 37.08 25.33 1.34
C GLU A 215 38.31 26.01 1.95
N SER A 216 38.12 27.15 2.62
CA SER A 216 39.20 27.85 3.34
C SER A 216 39.81 26.99 4.46
N ASN A 217 38.97 26.28 5.22
CA ASN A 217 39.41 25.42 6.31
C ASN A 217 40.21 24.20 5.81
N ILE A 218 39.76 23.53 4.75
CA ILE A 218 40.47 22.41 4.14
C ILE A 218 41.83 22.87 3.60
N THR A 219 41.85 24.00 2.88
CA THR A 219 43.08 24.56 2.29
C THR A 219 44.10 24.91 3.37
N SER A 220 43.66 25.54 4.47
CA SER A 220 44.50 25.86 5.63
C SER A 220 45.03 24.60 6.32
N MET A 221 44.20 23.57 6.49
CA MET A 221 44.62 22.29 7.08
C MET A 221 45.66 21.59 6.20
N MET A 222 45.43 21.47 4.89
CA MET A 222 46.37 20.83 3.96
C MET A 222 47.71 21.58 3.89
N THR A 223 47.67 22.92 3.89
CA THR A 223 48.87 23.75 3.88
C THR A 223 49.71 23.55 5.14
N ARG A 224 49.08 23.41 6.32
CA ARG A 224 49.77 23.09 7.57
C ARG A 224 50.43 21.72 7.54
N HIS A 225 49.73 20.70 7.05
CA HIS A 225 50.27 19.34 6.96
C HIS A 225 51.44 19.25 5.98
N LEU A 226 51.32 19.88 4.80
CA LEU A 226 52.39 19.93 3.82
C LEU A 226 53.62 20.68 4.35
N LYS A 227 53.41 21.79 5.07
CA LYS A 227 54.50 22.56 5.67
C LYS A 227 55.21 21.76 6.77
N ALA A 228 54.47 21.05 7.61
CA ALA A 228 55.04 20.18 8.65
C ALA A 228 55.87 19.06 8.02
N GLY A 229 55.32 18.35 7.03
CA GLY A 229 56.06 17.30 6.32
C GLY A 229 57.30 17.82 5.58
N LEU A 230 57.23 19.03 5.02
CA LEU A 230 58.40 19.67 4.39
C LEU A 230 59.51 19.99 5.41
N GLU A 231 59.16 20.43 6.61
CA GLU A 231 60.16 20.67 7.66
C GLU A 231 60.78 19.36 8.18
N GLU A 232 60.00 18.28 8.30
CA GLU A 232 60.52 16.95 8.64
C GLU A 232 61.52 16.44 7.58
N VAL A 233 61.20 16.62 6.29
CA VAL A 233 62.12 16.23 5.20
C VAL A 233 63.38 17.11 5.19
N LYS A 234 63.28 18.41 5.49
CA LYS A 234 64.46 19.29 5.60
C LYS A 234 65.41 18.89 6.72
N LEU A 235 64.90 18.33 7.82
CA LEU A 235 65.72 17.82 8.91
C LEU A 235 66.49 16.55 8.49
N LEU A 236 65.87 15.69 7.68
CA LEU A 236 66.49 14.46 7.17
C LEU A 236 67.55 14.71 6.09
N VAL A 237 67.43 15.81 5.35
CA VAL A 237 68.39 16.18 4.27
C VAL A 237 69.58 17.00 4.81
N ARG A 238 69.57 17.44 6.08
CA ARG A 238 70.63 18.30 6.65
C ARG A 238 71.90 17.59 7.11
N ASP A 239 71.97 16.27 7.08
CA ASP A 239 73.24 15.55 7.27
C ASP A 239 73.59 14.75 6.03
N PRO A 240 74.42 15.36 5.17
CA PRO A 240 75.68 14.69 4.87
C PRO A 240 76.83 15.70 4.83
N LEU A 241 77.71 15.65 5.83
CA LEU A 241 79.18 15.87 5.80
C LEU A 241 79.70 16.41 7.15
N SER A 242 80.09 15.49 8.04
CA SER A 242 81.25 15.61 8.92
C SER A 242 81.89 14.24 9.10
#